data_AF-A0A380QNZ1-F1
#
_entry.id   AF-A0A380QNZ1-F1
#
_cell.length_a   1.000
_cell.length_b   1.000
_cell.length_c   1.000
_cell.angle_alpha   90.00
_cell.angle_beta   90.00
_cell.angle_gamma   90.00
#
_symmetry.space_group_name_H-M   'P 1'
#
loop_
_entity.id
_entity.type
_entity.pdbx_description
1 polymer ?
#
loop_
_entity_poly.entity_id
_entity_poly.type
_entity_poly.pdbx_seq_one_letter_code
_entity_poly.pdbx_strand_id
1 'polypeptide(L)'
;MRLKKINSYINEWEKTLDEKIINPFNIDLFAVEIPNSLFVNFNQTATEINKIIELHNKKCKDFKEETNKVKSKLESHYAASEVNAFDYFKKISNRDAETKNLLTNDNDLKGIKAEIKSIEDSLSNETIAADIFNKHLHGFLGRSELSLQFNKEKNGYEILRDNQIGHAPNLSEGEKTAIALIYFITKLTEIDNKISDSIIVFDDPVSSFDSNHLFHSYSFIKTYCNDAKQLFLLTHNFTFFKLARDWFNTNNRNRKRKEKIENAFFYTIEPNAVTPRSSAICNADASLIDYNSEYHYIFDTLYKHKEHPRLTREQAFLTANLSRKLLESFLNFKYPKHRSDLSQLMDVAAKNCVVFDSNKKEKVYRFINKYSHSAVIEMNEDIAENLIGEGTNVIGDIFLWIEEVDKVHYDEMVSVCQKN
;
A
#
# COMPACT_ATOMS: atom_id res chain seq x y z
N MET A 1 73.38 -106.66 17.35
CA MET A 1 73.61 -108.05 16.88
C MET A 1 73.72 -108.15 15.35
N ARG A 2 72.86 -107.49 14.55
CA ARG A 2 72.91 -107.54 13.06
C ARG A 2 74.01 -106.70 12.41
N LEU A 3 74.37 -105.54 12.97
CA LEU A 3 75.55 -104.75 12.55
C LEU A 3 76.87 -105.54 12.61
N LYS A 4 77.04 -106.35 13.67
CA LYS A 4 78.17 -107.27 13.79
C LYS A 4 78.17 -108.36 12.72
N LYS A 5 76.99 -108.80 12.25
CA LYS A 5 76.85 -109.76 11.13
C LYS A 5 77.15 -109.12 9.77
N ILE A 6 76.70 -107.88 9.53
CA ILE A 6 77.07 -107.15 8.30
C ILE A 6 78.59 -106.94 8.27
N ASN A 7 79.19 -106.51 9.38
CA ASN A 7 80.64 -106.36 9.48
C ASN A 7 81.39 -107.70 9.33
N SER A 8 80.81 -108.84 9.75
CA SER A 8 81.46 -110.14 9.53
C SER A 8 81.48 -110.54 8.06
N TYR A 9 80.41 -110.25 7.29
CA TYR A 9 80.40 -110.47 5.85
C TYR A 9 81.39 -109.55 5.12
N ILE A 10 81.49 -108.28 5.53
CA ILE A 10 82.47 -107.33 4.96
C ILE A 10 83.90 -107.81 5.25
N ASN A 11 84.18 -108.29 6.47
CA ASN A 11 85.48 -108.84 6.81
C ASN A 11 85.77 -110.17 6.10
N GLU A 12 84.74 -110.97 5.78
CA GLU A 12 84.90 -112.15 4.93
C GLU A 12 85.28 -111.75 3.51
N TRP A 13 84.62 -110.73 2.94
CA TRP A 13 85.00 -110.20 1.63
C TRP A 13 86.43 -109.67 1.61
N GLU A 14 86.85 -108.99 2.67
CA GLU A 14 88.23 -108.51 2.84
C GLU A 14 89.23 -109.68 2.82
N LYS A 15 88.96 -110.77 3.56
CA LYS A 15 89.79 -111.98 3.52
C LYS A 15 89.80 -112.68 2.16
N THR A 16 88.65 -112.79 1.50
CA THR A 16 88.56 -113.39 0.16
C THR A 16 89.32 -112.55 -0.88
N LEU A 17 89.32 -111.21 -0.73
CA LEU A 17 90.13 -110.31 -1.55
C LEU A 17 91.62 -110.50 -1.28
N ASP A 18 92.04 -110.62 -0.02
CA ASP A 18 93.44 -110.88 0.34
C ASP A 18 93.93 -112.23 -0.22
N GLU A 19 93.11 -113.28 -0.17
CA GLU A 19 93.43 -114.58 -0.77
C GLU A 19 93.53 -114.52 -2.30
N LYS A 20 92.66 -113.73 -2.94
CA LYS A 20 92.72 -113.47 -4.39
C LYS A 20 93.98 -112.69 -4.77
N ILE A 21 94.44 -111.77 -3.93
CA ILE A 21 95.68 -111.01 -4.13
C ILE A 21 96.91 -111.93 -4.05
N ILE A 22 96.94 -112.87 -3.10
CA ILE A 22 98.04 -113.82 -2.91
C ILE A 22 98.10 -114.86 -4.04
N ASN A 23 96.95 -115.27 -4.59
CA ASN A 23 96.88 -116.21 -5.71
C ASN A 23 95.96 -115.69 -6.85
N PRO A 24 96.47 -114.78 -7.71
CA PRO A 24 95.67 -114.02 -8.68
C PRO A 24 94.89 -114.88 -9.69
N PHE A 25 95.44 -116.06 -10.04
CA PHE A 25 94.85 -116.94 -11.04
C PHE A 25 93.80 -117.90 -10.49
N ASN A 26 93.52 -117.87 -9.17
CA ASN A 26 92.46 -118.69 -8.57
C ASN A 26 91.07 -118.14 -8.93
N ILE A 27 90.35 -118.83 -9.81
CA ILE A 27 89.03 -118.42 -10.33
C ILE A 27 87.85 -118.91 -9.47
N ASP A 28 88.10 -119.69 -8.41
CA ASP A 28 87.06 -120.31 -7.59
C ASP A 28 86.73 -119.51 -6.31
N LEU A 29 87.12 -118.23 -6.25
CA LEU A 29 86.83 -117.34 -5.12
C LEU A 29 85.58 -116.51 -5.41
N PHE A 30 84.49 -116.77 -4.68
CA PHE A 30 83.22 -116.07 -4.81
C PHE A 30 82.89 -115.29 -3.54
N ALA A 31 82.55 -114.01 -3.68
CA ALA A 31 82.05 -113.20 -2.57
C ALA A 31 80.62 -113.62 -2.22
N VAL A 32 80.36 -113.85 -0.92
CA VAL A 32 79.02 -114.20 -0.42
C VAL A 32 78.14 -112.96 -0.38
N GLU A 33 77.02 -112.92 -1.09
CA GLU A 33 76.11 -111.77 -1.03
C GLU A 33 75.55 -111.55 0.38
N ILE A 34 75.56 -110.29 0.84
CA ILE A 34 74.95 -109.92 2.13
C ILE A 34 73.43 -109.98 1.97
N PRO A 35 72.71 -110.75 2.81
CA PRO A 35 71.26 -110.85 2.68
C PRO A 35 70.56 -109.50 2.91
N ASN A 36 69.70 -109.10 1.95
CA ASN A 36 68.87 -107.88 2.04
C ASN A 36 67.99 -107.84 3.31
N SER A 37 67.66 -108.99 3.88
CA SER A 37 66.92 -109.12 5.14
C SER A 37 67.62 -108.47 6.35
N LEU A 38 68.94 -108.27 6.30
CA LEU A 38 69.70 -107.56 7.35
C LEU A 38 69.45 -106.05 7.33
N PHE A 39 69.02 -105.49 6.20
CA PHE A 39 68.80 -104.04 6.00
C PHE A 39 67.34 -103.61 6.12
N VAL A 40 66.37 -104.54 6.06
CA VAL A 40 64.92 -104.24 6.10
C VAL A 40 64.53 -103.35 7.28
N ASN A 41 65.04 -103.64 8.49
CA ASN A 41 64.70 -102.87 9.69
C ASN A 41 65.34 -101.47 9.69
N PHE A 42 66.57 -101.34 9.18
CA PHE A 42 67.22 -100.05 8.99
C PHE A 42 66.46 -99.19 7.98
N ASN A 43 66.05 -99.78 6.86
CA ASN A 43 65.26 -99.10 5.84
C ASN A 43 63.87 -98.70 6.36
N GLN A 44 63.21 -99.55 7.16
CA GLN A 44 61.96 -99.20 7.82
C GLN A 44 62.12 -98.04 8.81
N THR A 45 63.12 -98.11 9.68
CA THR A 45 63.41 -97.04 10.65
C THR A 45 63.76 -95.72 9.95
N ALA A 46 64.56 -95.78 8.89
CA ALA A 46 64.89 -94.62 8.07
C ALA A 46 63.65 -94.02 7.40
N THR A 47 62.73 -94.87 6.92
CA THR A 47 61.46 -94.43 6.33
C THR A 47 60.56 -93.76 7.37
N GLU A 48 60.49 -94.28 8.58
CA GLU A 48 59.71 -93.69 9.68
C GLU A 48 60.27 -92.34 10.12
N ILE A 49 61.60 -92.24 10.26
CA ILE A 49 62.27 -90.98 10.57
C ILE A 49 62.03 -89.96 9.47
N ASN A 50 62.15 -90.35 8.20
CA ASN A 50 61.91 -89.46 7.07
C ASN A 50 60.45 -88.97 7.03
N LYS A 51 59.46 -89.80 7.37
CA LYS A 51 58.06 -89.34 7.49
C LYS A 51 57.89 -88.26 8.57
N ILE A 52 58.56 -88.41 9.72
CA ILE A 52 58.51 -87.40 10.80
C ILE A 52 59.18 -86.10 10.33
N ILE A 53 60.32 -86.22 9.63
CA ILE A 53 61.03 -85.06 9.05
C ILE A 53 60.15 -84.35 8.02
N GLU A 54 59.47 -85.09 7.13
CA GLU A 54 58.55 -84.53 6.14
C GLU A 54 57.38 -83.80 6.80
N LEU A 55 56.77 -84.38 7.84
CA LEU A 55 55.69 -83.74 8.59
C LEU A 55 56.16 -82.44 9.27
N HIS A 56 57.34 -82.46 9.89
CA HIS A 56 57.93 -81.27 10.50
C HIS A 56 58.24 -80.19 9.46
N ASN A 57 58.87 -80.57 8.35
CA ASN A 57 59.21 -79.66 7.27
C ASN A 57 57.98 -79.04 6.62
N LYS A 58 56.90 -79.82 6.43
CA LYS A 58 55.62 -79.32 5.96
C LYS A 58 55.02 -78.30 6.94
N LYS A 59 54.99 -78.62 8.24
CA LYS A 59 54.52 -77.68 9.27
C LYS A 59 55.33 -76.37 9.27
N CYS A 60 56.66 -76.45 9.14
CA CYS A 60 57.53 -75.28 9.09
C CYS A 60 57.32 -74.45 7.81
N LYS A 61 57.14 -75.11 6.65
CA LYS A 61 56.86 -74.46 5.37
C LYS A 61 55.52 -73.72 5.40
N ASP A 62 54.49 -74.37 5.94
CA ASP A 62 53.12 -73.86 5.96
C ASP A 62 52.86 -72.88 7.12
N PHE A 63 53.79 -72.76 8.08
CA PHE A 63 53.63 -71.94 9.29
C PHE A 63 53.27 -70.48 8.99
N LYS A 64 53.93 -69.87 8.01
CA LYS A 64 53.67 -68.46 7.64
C LYS A 64 52.28 -68.28 7.05
N GLU A 65 51.86 -69.22 6.19
CA GLU A 65 50.56 -69.17 5.55
C GLU A 65 49.44 -69.37 6.57
N GLU A 66 49.58 -70.34 7.47
CA GLU A 66 48.59 -70.63 8.49
C GLU A 66 48.51 -69.51 9.54
N THR A 67 49.66 -68.95 9.93
CA THR A 67 49.70 -67.76 10.81
C THR A 67 48.98 -66.58 10.17
N ASN A 68 49.18 -66.33 8.87
CA ASN A 68 48.50 -65.24 8.17
C ASN A 68 46.97 -65.47 8.09
N LYS A 69 46.52 -66.71 7.85
CA LYS A 69 45.09 -67.06 7.86
C LYS A 69 44.47 -66.80 9.23
N VAL A 70 45.13 -67.23 10.30
CA VAL A 70 44.65 -67.04 11.68
C VAL A 70 44.65 -65.55 12.06
N LYS A 71 45.69 -64.79 11.70
CA LYS A 71 45.75 -63.33 11.90
C LYS A 71 44.61 -62.62 11.18
N SER A 72 44.38 -62.92 9.91
CA SER A 72 43.28 -62.32 9.13
C SER A 72 41.91 -62.63 9.74
N LYS A 73 41.71 -63.85 10.26
CA LYS A 73 40.49 -64.21 11.01
C LYS A 73 40.33 -63.40 12.30
N LEU A 74 41.41 -63.22 13.07
CA LEU A 74 41.42 -62.41 14.29
C LEU A 74 41.13 -60.94 13.99
N GLU A 75 41.80 -60.36 13.00
CA GLU A 75 41.57 -59.00 12.53
C GLU A 75 40.11 -58.80 12.10
N SER A 76 39.56 -59.74 11.33
CA SER A 76 38.15 -59.70 10.89
C SER A 76 37.19 -59.83 12.08
N HIS A 77 37.51 -60.65 13.07
CA HIS A 77 36.70 -60.80 14.29
C HIS A 77 36.67 -59.51 15.11
N TYR A 78 37.83 -58.92 15.37
CA TYR A 78 37.91 -57.65 16.10
C TYR A 78 37.23 -56.52 15.34
N ALA A 79 37.41 -56.43 14.02
CA ALA A 79 36.70 -55.46 13.18
C ALA A 79 35.18 -55.65 13.27
N ALA A 80 34.68 -56.89 13.18
CA ALA A 80 33.25 -57.17 13.30
C ALA A 80 32.70 -56.84 14.71
N SER A 81 33.48 -57.12 15.76
CA SER A 81 33.12 -56.79 17.15
C SER A 81 32.96 -55.28 17.33
N GLU A 82 33.91 -54.49 16.84
CA GLU A 82 33.86 -53.02 16.91
C GLU A 82 32.73 -52.44 16.06
N VAL A 83 32.48 -52.97 14.86
CA VAL A 83 31.35 -52.57 14.01
C VAL A 83 30.01 -52.75 14.72
N ASN A 84 29.85 -53.86 15.45
CA ASN A 84 28.67 -54.12 16.26
C ASN A 84 28.60 -53.23 17.51
N ALA A 85 29.70 -53.10 18.26
CA ALA A 85 29.75 -52.29 19.48
C ALA A 85 29.49 -50.80 19.20
N PHE A 86 29.99 -50.29 18.09
CA PHE A 86 29.77 -48.91 17.65
C PHE A 86 28.40 -48.69 16.99
N ASP A 87 27.66 -49.76 16.70
CA ASP A 87 26.37 -49.78 16.00
C ASP A 87 26.47 -49.06 14.63
N TYR A 88 27.55 -49.35 13.90
CA TYR A 88 27.99 -48.60 12.72
C TYR A 88 26.91 -48.51 11.63
N PHE A 89 26.27 -49.63 11.29
CA PHE A 89 25.24 -49.67 10.24
C PHE A 89 23.97 -48.91 10.64
N LYS A 90 23.60 -48.90 11.92
CA LYS A 90 22.47 -48.10 12.41
C LYS A 90 22.78 -46.61 12.32
N LYS A 91 24.00 -46.20 12.66
CA LYS A 91 24.43 -44.80 12.52
C LYS A 91 24.49 -44.35 11.07
N ILE A 92 24.93 -45.21 10.14
CA ILE A 92 24.85 -44.93 8.70
C ILE A 92 23.39 -44.76 8.28
N SER A 93 22.52 -45.69 8.64
CA SER A 93 21.09 -45.62 8.29
C SER A 93 20.45 -44.32 8.80
N ASN A 94 20.74 -43.94 10.06
CA ASN A 94 20.26 -42.69 10.64
C ASN A 94 20.81 -41.46 9.90
N ARG A 95 22.11 -41.42 9.60
CA ARG A 95 22.73 -40.33 8.83
C ARG A 95 22.07 -40.19 7.45
N ASP A 96 21.87 -41.31 6.76
CA ASP A 96 21.31 -41.30 5.40
C ASP A 96 19.82 -40.88 5.42
N ALA A 97 19.08 -41.29 6.45
CA ALA A 97 17.71 -40.82 6.69
C ALA A 97 17.65 -39.31 6.99
N GLU A 98 18.52 -38.81 7.87
CA GLU A 98 18.63 -37.37 8.17
C GLU A 98 19.06 -36.55 6.94
N THR A 99 19.99 -37.06 6.15
CA THR A 99 20.44 -36.43 4.90
C THR A 99 19.29 -36.34 3.90
N LYS A 100 18.48 -37.41 3.79
CA LYS A 100 17.28 -37.41 2.95
C LYS A 100 16.27 -36.38 3.44
N ASN A 101 16.00 -36.31 4.74
CA ASN A 101 15.08 -35.31 5.33
C ASN A 101 15.56 -33.87 5.08
N LEU A 102 16.86 -33.62 5.23
CA LEU A 102 17.49 -32.33 4.90
C LEU A 102 17.24 -31.92 3.44
N LEU A 103 17.43 -32.86 2.50
CA LEU A 103 17.17 -32.60 1.08
C LEU A 103 15.69 -32.30 0.80
N THR A 104 14.76 -33.01 1.46
CA THR A 104 13.32 -32.73 1.32
C THR A 104 12.98 -31.34 1.85
N ASN A 105 13.43 -31.01 3.06
CA ASN A 105 13.19 -29.70 3.68
C ASN A 105 13.79 -28.55 2.86
N ASP A 106 14.97 -28.74 2.25
CA ASP A 106 15.61 -27.72 1.42
C ASP A 106 14.85 -27.48 0.09
N ASN A 107 14.25 -28.53 -0.47
CA ASN A 107 13.36 -28.41 -1.63
C ASN A 107 12.04 -27.72 -1.25
N ASP A 108 11.45 -28.07 -0.10
CA ASP A 108 10.23 -27.42 0.39
C ASP A 108 10.47 -25.94 0.67
N LEU A 109 11.60 -25.59 1.29
CA LEU A 109 12.01 -24.19 1.49
C LEU A 109 12.18 -23.43 0.17
N LYS A 110 12.76 -24.06 -0.86
CA LYS A 110 12.86 -23.46 -2.20
C LYS A 110 11.48 -23.25 -2.83
N GLY A 111 10.58 -24.22 -2.68
CA GLY A 111 9.19 -24.11 -3.14
C GLY A 111 8.46 -22.95 -2.47
N ILE A 112 8.50 -22.88 -1.13
CA ILE A 112 7.88 -21.80 -0.35
C ILE A 112 8.49 -20.44 -0.72
N LYS A 113 9.81 -20.34 -0.88
CA LYS A 113 10.44 -19.08 -1.31
C LYS A 113 10.02 -18.64 -2.72
N ALA A 114 9.84 -19.58 -3.65
CA ALA A 114 9.35 -19.27 -4.99
C ALA A 114 7.89 -18.81 -4.95
N GLU A 115 7.06 -19.42 -4.10
CA GLU A 115 5.67 -19.03 -3.91
C GLU A 115 5.56 -17.64 -3.26
N ILE A 116 6.34 -17.36 -2.20
CA ILE A 116 6.46 -16.02 -1.60
C ILE A 116 6.81 -14.99 -2.67
N LYS A 117 7.85 -15.27 -3.48
CA LYS A 117 8.25 -14.35 -4.56
C LYS A 117 7.15 -14.14 -5.59
N SER A 118 6.43 -15.19 -5.97
CA SER A 118 5.29 -15.08 -6.89
C SER A 118 4.16 -14.22 -6.33
N ILE A 119 3.89 -14.34 -5.03
CA ILE A 119 2.88 -13.52 -4.33
C ILE A 119 3.37 -12.06 -4.23
N GLU A 120 4.64 -11.83 -3.90
CA GLU A 120 5.27 -10.50 -3.86
C GLU A 120 5.24 -9.82 -5.24
N ASP A 121 5.57 -10.54 -6.31
CA ASP A 121 5.52 -10.04 -7.68
C ASP A 121 4.07 -9.72 -8.11
N SER A 122 3.08 -10.46 -7.59
CA SER A 122 1.66 -10.18 -7.83
C SER A 122 1.18 -8.96 -7.04
N LEU A 123 1.58 -8.81 -5.78
CA LEU A 123 1.34 -7.62 -4.96
C LEU A 123 1.99 -6.36 -5.55
N SER A 124 3.19 -6.50 -6.13
CA SER A 124 3.87 -5.43 -6.88
C SER A 124 3.02 -4.90 -8.04
N ASN A 125 2.24 -5.75 -8.72
CA ASN A 125 1.31 -5.28 -9.75
C ASN A 125 0.06 -4.57 -9.17
N GLU A 126 -0.29 -4.83 -7.90
CA GLU A 126 -1.36 -4.15 -7.16
C GLU A 126 -0.88 -2.93 -6.36
N THR A 127 0.44 -2.66 -6.36
CA THR A 127 0.99 -1.49 -5.70
C THR A 127 0.51 -0.23 -6.39
N ILE A 128 0.08 0.74 -5.58
CA ILE A 128 -0.12 2.11 -6.03
C ILE A 128 1.13 2.54 -6.77
N ALA A 129 0.97 2.97 -8.01
CA ALA A 129 2.05 3.52 -8.80
C ALA A 129 2.56 4.76 -8.06
N ALA A 130 3.59 4.57 -7.22
CA ALA A 130 4.10 5.61 -6.33
C ALA A 130 4.48 6.86 -7.11
N ASP A 131 4.94 6.69 -8.35
CA ASP A 131 5.25 7.79 -9.27
C ASP A 131 4.00 8.60 -9.66
N ILE A 132 2.87 7.92 -9.94
CA ILE A 132 1.59 8.58 -10.26
C ILE A 132 1.06 9.30 -9.02
N PHE A 133 1.05 8.61 -7.88
CA PHE A 133 0.67 9.19 -6.60
C PHE A 133 1.48 10.45 -6.29
N ASN A 134 2.82 10.38 -6.40
CA ASN A 134 3.72 11.49 -6.13
C ASN A 134 3.50 12.64 -7.10
N LYS A 135 3.34 12.36 -8.40
CA LYS A 135 3.00 13.37 -9.39
C LYS A 135 1.71 14.12 -9.02
N HIS A 136 0.69 13.40 -8.58
CA HIS A 136 -0.57 14.00 -8.15
C HIS A 136 -0.43 14.78 -6.84
N LEU A 137 0.28 14.22 -5.85
CA LEU A 137 0.53 14.88 -4.57
C LEU A 137 1.31 16.19 -4.75
N HIS A 138 2.37 16.18 -5.57
CA HIS A 138 3.17 17.37 -5.85
C HIS A 138 2.36 18.43 -6.61
N GLY A 139 1.53 18.01 -7.56
CA GLY A 139 0.61 18.91 -8.26
C GLY A 139 -0.48 19.50 -7.35
N PHE A 140 -0.94 18.73 -6.35
CA PHE A 140 -1.92 19.18 -5.37
C PHE A 140 -1.32 20.17 -4.37
N LEU A 141 -0.13 19.86 -3.83
CA LEU A 141 0.53 20.70 -2.82
C LEU A 141 1.29 21.89 -3.42
N GLY A 142 1.59 21.87 -4.73
CA GLY A 142 2.42 22.87 -5.39
C GLY A 142 3.91 22.80 -5.04
N ARG A 143 4.34 21.74 -4.34
CA ARG A 143 5.69 21.51 -3.83
C ARG A 143 5.99 20.02 -3.75
N SER A 144 7.27 19.65 -3.73
CA SER A 144 7.73 18.26 -3.80
C SER A 144 8.43 17.76 -2.53
N GLU A 145 8.29 18.47 -1.41
CA GLU A 145 8.92 18.06 -0.14
C GLU A 145 8.33 16.74 0.37
N LEU A 146 7.05 16.46 0.13
CA LEU A 146 6.39 15.23 0.55
C LEU A 146 6.28 14.23 -0.61
N SER A 147 6.73 12.99 -0.39
CA SER A 147 6.63 11.91 -1.37
C SER A 147 6.36 10.57 -0.69
N LEU A 148 5.64 9.69 -1.37
CA LEU A 148 5.41 8.29 -1.01
C LEU A 148 6.49 7.41 -1.65
N GLN A 149 7.12 6.55 -0.86
CA GLN A 149 8.09 5.57 -1.34
C GLN A 149 7.74 4.19 -0.81
N PHE A 150 7.82 3.18 -1.68
CA PHE A 150 7.66 1.80 -1.25
C PHE A 150 8.93 1.32 -0.53
N ASN A 151 8.77 0.91 0.72
CA ASN A 151 9.82 0.31 1.53
C ASN A 151 9.74 -1.23 1.44
N LYS A 152 10.74 -1.83 0.78
CA LYS A 152 10.82 -3.28 0.57
C LYS A 152 11.03 -4.08 1.86
N GLU A 153 11.71 -3.50 2.86
CA GLU A 153 12.00 -4.19 4.12
C GLU A 153 10.74 -4.27 5.01
N LYS A 154 9.91 -3.22 4.98
CA LYS A 154 8.65 -3.17 5.74
C LYS A 154 7.43 -3.66 4.95
N ASN A 155 7.62 -4.00 3.68
CA ASN A 155 6.56 -4.39 2.76
C ASN A 155 5.37 -3.43 2.76
N GLY A 156 5.65 -2.13 2.64
CA GLY A 156 4.64 -1.08 2.72
C GLY A 156 5.16 0.29 2.29
N TYR A 157 4.28 1.29 2.25
CA TYR A 157 4.68 2.65 1.87
C TYR A 157 5.10 3.50 3.07
N GLU A 158 6.11 4.33 2.84
CA GLU A 158 6.55 5.36 3.76
C GLU A 158 6.39 6.74 3.13
N ILE A 159 6.00 7.71 3.95
CA ILE A 159 5.93 9.11 3.55
C ILE A 159 7.27 9.75 3.95
N LEU A 160 7.97 10.26 2.95
CA LEU A 160 9.23 10.97 3.07
C LEU A 160 8.98 12.47 3.10
N ARG A 161 9.81 13.20 3.85
CA ARG A 161 9.94 14.65 3.78
C ARG A 161 11.35 15.01 3.34
N ASP A 162 11.47 15.87 2.32
CA ASP A 162 12.75 16.31 1.74
C ASP A 162 13.68 15.17 1.34
N ASN A 163 13.11 14.09 0.82
CA ASN A 163 13.82 12.83 0.49
C ASN A 163 14.61 12.21 1.65
N GLN A 164 14.33 12.61 2.90
CA GLN A 164 14.94 11.99 4.07
C GLN A 164 14.26 10.65 4.35
N ILE A 165 15.07 9.61 4.44
CA ILE A 165 14.63 8.25 4.75
C ILE A 165 14.22 8.21 6.23
N GLY A 166 12.95 7.90 6.48
CA GLY A 166 12.33 7.88 7.79
C GLY A 166 10.90 8.40 7.74
N HIS A 167 10.04 7.89 8.61
CA HIS A 167 8.66 8.35 8.69
C HIS A 167 8.62 9.85 8.97
N ALA A 168 8.04 10.64 8.06
CA ALA A 168 7.88 12.08 8.24
C ALA A 168 7.10 12.39 9.53
N PRO A 169 7.76 12.87 10.61
CA PRO A 169 7.06 13.19 11.84
C PRO A 169 6.36 14.54 11.63
N ASN A 170 5.05 14.58 11.89
CA ASN A 170 4.20 15.78 11.88
C ASN A 170 3.73 16.27 10.49
N LEU A 171 2.77 15.54 9.91
CA LEU A 171 1.95 16.05 8.82
C LEU A 171 0.93 17.07 9.33
N SER A 172 0.77 18.19 8.63
CA SER A 172 -0.33 19.12 8.89
C SER A 172 -1.68 18.48 8.53
N GLU A 173 -2.78 19.03 9.06
CA GLU A 173 -4.13 18.54 8.68
C GLU A 173 -4.40 18.68 7.18
N GLY A 174 -3.88 19.75 6.55
CA GLY A 174 -3.92 19.95 5.11
C GLY A 174 -3.16 18.85 4.35
N GLU A 175 -1.96 18.50 4.79
CA GLU A 175 -1.13 17.45 4.20
C GLU A 175 -1.79 16.06 4.34
N LYS A 176 -2.38 15.77 5.50
CA LYS A 176 -3.13 14.52 5.71
C LYS A 176 -4.34 14.41 4.78
N THR A 177 -5.11 15.49 4.67
CA THR A 177 -6.29 15.56 3.80
C THR A 177 -5.89 15.40 2.33
N ALA A 178 -4.82 16.08 1.90
CA ALA A 178 -4.26 15.96 0.56
C ALA A 178 -3.84 14.52 0.24
N ILE A 179 -3.06 13.89 1.12
CA ILE A 179 -2.61 12.51 0.97
C ILE A 179 -3.80 11.56 0.86
N ALA A 180 -4.79 11.69 1.74
CA ALA A 180 -6.00 10.85 1.71
C ALA A 180 -6.79 11.01 0.40
N LEU A 181 -6.99 12.25 -0.06
CA LEU A 181 -7.72 12.54 -1.29
C LEU A 181 -6.99 11.98 -2.53
N ILE A 182 -5.68 12.23 -2.64
CA ILE A 182 -4.86 11.74 -3.76
C ILE A 182 -4.78 10.22 -3.73
N TYR A 183 -4.64 9.61 -2.56
CA TYR A 183 -4.64 8.16 -2.41
C TYR A 183 -5.95 7.57 -2.94
N PHE A 184 -7.08 8.11 -2.51
CA PHE A 184 -8.40 7.66 -2.93
C PHE A 184 -8.57 7.75 -4.45
N ILE A 185 -8.23 8.90 -5.05
CA ILE A 185 -8.34 9.10 -6.50
C ILE A 185 -7.39 8.17 -7.27
N THR A 186 -6.14 8.03 -6.83
CA THR A 186 -5.15 7.15 -7.49
C THR A 186 -5.65 5.71 -7.46
N LYS A 187 -6.20 5.27 -6.31
CA LYS A 187 -6.74 3.92 -6.15
C LYS A 187 -7.98 3.67 -7.02
N LEU A 188 -8.80 4.69 -7.29
CA LEU A 188 -9.93 4.58 -8.21
C LEU A 188 -9.49 4.36 -9.66
N THR A 189 -8.29 4.83 -10.04
CA THR A 189 -7.73 4.68 -11.39
C THR A 189 -6.86 3.43 -11.58
N GLU A 190 -6.63 2.67 -10.51
CA GLU A 190 -5.87 1.43 -10.55
C GLU A 190 -6.71 0.24 -11.05
N ILE A 191 -6.06 -0.74 -11.68
CA ILE A 191 -6.59 -2.08 -12.02
C ILE A 191 -7.89 -2.02 -12.84
N ASP A 192 -7.81 -1.79 -14.16
CA ASP A 192 -8.93 -1.85 -15.14
C ASP A 192 -10.25 -1.15 -14.73
N ASN A 193 -10.20 -0.33 -13.67
CA ASN A 193 -11.38 0.18 -13.02
C ASN A 193 -11.84 1.40 -13.80
N LYS A 194 -13.01 1.29 -14.40
CA LYS A 194 -13.58 2.36 -15.20
C LYS A 194 -14.32 3.30 -14.27
N ILE A 195 -13.83 4.52 -14.14
CA ILE A 195 -14.51 5.60 -13.41
C ILE A 195 -15.98 5.71 -13.87
N SER A 196 -16.23 5.53 -15.17
CA SER A 196 -17.58 5.54 -15.76
C SER A 196 -18.56 4.50 -15.22
N ASP A 197 -18.07 3.44 -14.58
CA ASP A 197 -18.89 2.40 -13.97
C ASP A 197 -18.98 2.54 -12.45
N SER A 198 -18.29 3.54 -11.88
CA SER A 198 -18.11 3.72 -10.43
C SER A 198 -19.08 4.73 -9.81
N ILE A 199 -19.59 4.41 -8.62
CA ILE A 199 -20.30 5.34 -7.74
C ILE A 199 -19.30 5.86 -6.71
N ILE A 200 -19.08 7.18 -6.69
CA ILE A 200 -18.05 7.82 -5.87
C ILE A 200 -18.73 8.76 -4.88
N VAL A 201 -18.34 8.65 -3.60
CA VAL A 201 -18.83 9.50 -2.52
C VAL A 201 -17.64 10.18 -1.86
N PHE A 202 -17.66 11.51 -1.84
CA PHE A 202 -16.76 12.30 -1.02
C PHE A 202 -17.54 12.88 0.16
N ASP A 203 -17.17 12.48 1.37
CA ASP A 203 -17.67 13.09 2.61
C ASP A 203 -16.66 14.11 3.12
N ASP A 204 -17.01 15.38 2.93
CA ASP A 204 -16.24 16.55 3.32
C ASP A 204 -14.76 16.52 2.85
N PRO A 205 -14.53 16.56 1.52
CA PRO A 205 -13.18 16.41 0.94
C PRO A 205 -12.22 17.57 1.22
N VAL A 206 -12.66 18.59 1.96
CA VAL A 206 -11.89 19.77 2.32
C VAL A 206 -12.08 20.04 3.81
N SER A 207 -10.97 20.07 4.56
CA SER A 207 -11.01 20.52 5.94
C SER A 207 -11.34 22.01 6.02
N SER A 208 -12.21 22.40 6.94
CA SER A 208 -12.59 23.81 7.17
C SER A 208 -11.42 24.72 7.56
N PHE A 209 -10.29 24.15 7.97
CA PHE A 209 -9.08 24.89 8.35
C PHE A 209 -8.13 25.18 7.18
N ASP A 210 -8.37 24.62 5.98
CA ASP A 210 -7.44 24.74 4.86
C ASP A 210 -8.08 25.40 3.63
N SER A 211 -8.14 26.72 3.65
CA SER A 211 -8.57 27.52 2.50
C SER A 211 -7.62 27.39 1.31
N ASN A 212 -6.34 27.04 1.52
CA ASN A 212 -5.35 26.93 0.45
C ASN A 212 -5.56 25.69 -0.40
N HIS A 213 -6.08 24.60 0.17
CA HIS A 213 -6.31 23.35 -0.55
C HIS A 213 -7.71 23.21 -1.17
N LEU A 214 -8.64 24.11 -0.87
CA LEU A 214 -10.01 24.06 -1.36
C LEU A 214 -10.11 24.01 -2.90
N PHE A 215 -9.35 24.86 -3.61
CA PHE A 215 -9.34 24.89 -5.07
C PHE A 215 -8.67 23.65 -5.67
N HIS A 216 -7.61 23.15 -5.04
CA HIS A 216 -6.93 21.94 -5.48
C HIS A 216 -7.82 20.72 -5.34
N SER A 217 -8.53 20.55 -4.20
CA SER A 217 -9.51 19.47 -4.01
C SER A 217 -10.62 19.51 -5.05
N TYR A 218 -11.23 20.68 -5.27
CA TYR A 218 -12.26 20.84 -6.30
C TYR A 218 -11.72 20.46 -7.69
N SER A 219 -10.55 20.99 -8.06
CA SER A 219 -9.93 20.74 -9.37
C SER A 219 -9.63 19.25 -9.59
N PHE A 220 -9.08 18.58 -8.59
CA PHE A 220 -8.78 17.14 -8.64
C PHE A 220 -10.05 16.31 -8.79
N ILE A 221 -11.03 16.50 -7.91
CA ILE A 221 -12.29 15.77 -7.96
C ILE A 221 -12.97 15.96 -9.31
N LYS A 222 -13.05 17.20 -9.80
CA LYS A 222 -13.62 17.50 -11.11
C LYS A 222 -12.86 16.82 -12.25
N THR A 223 -11.54 16.84 -12.22
CA THR A 223 -10.72 16.29 -13.32
C THR A 223 -10.84 14.77 -13.42
N TYR A 224 -10.77 14.06 -12.29
CA TYR A 224 -10.71 12.61 -12.28
C TYR A 224 -12.08 11.92 -12.14
N CYS A 225 -13.07 12.60 -11.57
CA CYS A 225 -14.37 11.99 -11.26
C CYS A 225 -15.55 12.57 -12.06
N ASN A 226 -15.33 13.47 -13.03
CA ASN A 226 -16.42 14.05 -13.83
C ASN A 226 -17.22 13.01 -14.61
N ASP A 227 -16.53 11.97 -15.08
CA ASP A 227 -17.13 10.93 -15.90
C ASP A 227 -17.65 9.76 -15.06
N ALA A 228 -17.69 9.90 -13.73
CA ALA A 228 -18.19 8.86 -12.84
C ALA A 228 -19.66 8.52 -13.14
N LYS A 229 -20.03 7.25 -12.92
CA LYS A 229 -21.43 6.81 -13.06
C LYS A 229 -22.37 7.65 -12.19
N GLN A 230 -21.93 7.90 -10.96
CA GLN A 230 -22.61 8.77 -10.00
C GLN A 230 -21.59 9.36 -9.04
N LEU A 231 -21.70 10.66 -8.78
CA LEU A 231 -20.81 11.40 -7.87
C LEU A 231 -21.64 12.08 -6.78
N PHE A 232 -21.34 11.79 -5.52
CA PHE A 232 -21.87 12.48 -4.36
C PHE A 232 -20.78 13.32 -3.71
N LEU A 233 -21.05 14.62 -3.54
CA LEU A 233 -20.18 15.55 -2.82
C LEU A 233 -20.93 16.06 -1.60
N LEU A 234 -20.54 15.60 -0.42
CA LEU A 234 -21.06 16.06 0.86
C LEU A 234 -20.07 17.06 1.42
N THR A 235 -20.53 18.19 1.92
CA THR A 235 -19.66 19.18 2.56
C THR A 235 -20.44 20.06 3.50
N HIS A 236 -19.76 20.55 4.53
CA HIS A 236 -20.23 21.67 5.35
C HIS A 236 -19.60 23.01 4.94
N ASN A 237 -18.64 23.00 4.00
CA ASN A 237 -17.95 24.19 3.52
C ASN A 237 -18.73 24.86 2.37
N PHE A 238 -19.32 26.02 2.64
CA PHE A 238 -20.14 26.74 1.67
C PHE A 238 -19.36 27.21 0.43
N THR A 239 -18.07 27.53 0.57
CA THR A 239 -17.22 27.92 -0.57
C THR A 239 -16.98 26.74 -1.50
N PHE A 240 -16.70 25.55 -0.95
CA PHE A 240 -16.56 24.33 -1.74
C PHE A 240 -17.89 23.95 -2.42
N PHE A 241 -19.01 24.05 -1.70
CA PHE A 241 -20.35 23.88 -2.26
C PHE A 241 -20.59 24.79 -3.47
N LYS A 242 -20.26 26.09 -3.39
CA LYS A 242 -20.40 27.01 -4.54
C LYS A 242 -19.61 26.56 -5.76
N LEU A 243 -18.37 26.12 -5.59
CA LEU A 243 -17.55 25.61 -6.70
C LEU A 243 -18.18 24.37 -7.35
N ALA A 244 -18.61 23.41 -6.54
CA ALA A 244 -19.29 22.20 -7.02
C ALA A 244 -20.62 22.53 -7.70
N ARG A 245 -21.41 23.44 -7.10
CA ARG A 245 -22.67 23.93 -7.65
C ARG A 245 -22.49 24.58 -9.01
N ASP A 246 -21.53 25.49 -9.14
CA ASP A 246 -21.29 26.19 -10.40
C ASP A 246 -20.86 25.21 -11.51
N TRP A 247 -20.04 24.20 -11.17
CA TRP A 247 -19.69 23.10 -12.07
C TRP A 247 -20.93 22.30 -12.52
N PHE A 248 -21.72 21.82 -11.57
CA PHE A 248 -22.91 21.02 -11.84
C PHE A 248 -24.02 21.80 -12.58
N ASN A 249 -24.25 23.07 -12.23
CA ASN A 249 -25.15 23.96 -12.95
C ASN A 249 -24.68 24.21 -14.39
N THR A 250 -23.38 24.35 -14.62
CA THR A 250 -22.83 24.45 -15.98
C THR A 250 -23.12 23.18 -16.79
N ASN A 251 -22.97 22.00 -16.18
CA ASN A 251 -23.32 20.73 -16.82
C ASN A 251 -24.82 20.66 -17.16
N ASN A 252 -25.71 21.00 -16.23
CA ASN A 252 -27.16 21.04 -16.46
C ASN A 252 -27.53 22.04 -17.57
N ARG A 253 -26.96 23.25 -17.59
CA ARG A 253 -27.17 24.24 -18.67
C ARG A 253 -26.75 23.69 -20.04
N ASN A 254 -25.59 23.03 -20.12
CA ASN A 254 -25.12 22.42 -21.36
C ASN A 254 -26.00 21.25 -21.83
N ARG A 255 -26.59 20.50 -20.90
CA ARG A 255 -27.54 19.42 -21.20
C ARG A 255 -28.88 19.97 -21.68
N LYS A 256 -29.41 21.00 -21.02
CA LYS A 256 -30.65 21.69 -21.42
C LYS A 256 -30.55 22.28 -22.83
N ARG A 257 -29.40 22.88 -23.18
CA ARG A 257 -29.09 23.34 -24.55
C ARG A 257 -29.10 22.22 -25.60
N LYS A 258 -28.89 20.98 -25.18
CA LYS A 258 -28.91 19.77 -26.02
C LYS A 258 -30.20 18.96 -25.83
N GLU A 259 -31.25 19.55 -25.23
CA GLU A 259 -32.54 18.91 -24.94
C GLU A 259 -32.40 17.62 -24.10
N LYS A 260 -31.35 17.53 -23.28
CA LYS A 260 -31.14 16.42 -22.34
C LYS A 260 -31.62 16.79 -20.94
N ILE A 261 -32.18 15.80 -20.25
CA ILE A 261 -32.62 15.91 -18.85
C ILE A 261 -31.41 16.25 -17.97
N GLU A 262 -31.63 17.12 -16.98
CA GLU A 262 -30.67 17.45 -15.93
C GLU A 262 -30.21 16.19 -15.18
N ASN A 263 -28.96 16.20 -14.73
CA ASN A 263 -28.35 15.04 -14.06
C ASN A 263 -27.56 15.41 -12.80
N ALA A 264 -27.65 16.66 -12.35
CA ALA A 264 -27.06 17.11 -11.11
C ALA A 264 -28.12 17.81 -10.25
N PHE A 265 -28.13 17.49 -8.96
CA PHE A 265 -29.15 17.90 -8.00
C PHE A 265 -28.49 18.33 -6.69
N PHE A 266 -29.13 19.24 -5.97
CA PHE A 266 -28.59 19.85 -4.76
C PHE A 266 -29.53 19.63 -3.58
N TYR A 267 -28.95 19.28 -2.44
CA TYR A 267 -29.70 18.94 -1.24
C TYR A 267 -29.10 19.61 -0.01
N THR A 268 -29.94 19.84 1.00
CA THR A 268 -29.56 20.25 2.36
C THR A 268 -29.87 19.11 3.32
N ILE A 269 -29.04 18.98 4.37
CA ILE A 269 -29.33 18.07 5.48
C ILE A 269 -29.87 18.93 6.63
N GLU A 270 -31.16 18.81 6.89
CA GLU A 270 -31.86 19.62 7.88
C GLU A 270 -32.06 18.82 9.18
N PRO A 271 -31.49 19.29 10.31
CA PRO A 271 -31.70 18.64 11.58
C PRO A 271 -33.11 18.91 12.11
N ASN A 272 -33.79 17.86 12.58
CA ASN A 272 -35.02 17.97 13.32
C ASN A 272 -34.72 18.08 14.82
N ALA A 273 -35.35 19.05 15.50
CA ALA A 273 -35.19 19.29 16.93
C ALA A 273 -35.95 18.26 17.80
N VAL A 274 -36.77 17.38 17.20
CA VAL A 274 -37.48 16.31 17.91
C VAL A 274 -36.48 15.26 18.41
N THR A 275 -36.65 14.83 19.66
CA THR A 275 -35.88 13.73 20.28
C THR A 275 -36.55 12.37 20.01
N PRO A 276 -35.80 11.32 19.63
CA PRO A 276 -34.37 11.31 19.34
C PRO A 276 -34.03 12.14 18.09
N ARG A 277 -32.87 12.81 18.13
CA ARG A 277 -32.41 13.69 17.05
C ARG A 277 -32.46 12.95 15.73
N SER A 278 -33.16 13.51 14.76
CA SER A 278 -33.23 13.01 13.39
C SER A 278 -32.82 14.12 12.43
N SER A 279 -32.46 13.75 11.20
CA SER A 279 -32.20 14.69 10.12
C SER A 279 -32.93 14.22 8.87
N ALA A 280 -33.35 15.17 8.03
CA ALA A 280 -33.97 14.89 6.73
C ALA A 280 -33.08 15.44 5.62
N ILE A 281 -33.07 14.75 4.48
CA ILE A 281 -32.49 15.26 3.25
C ILE A 281 -33.61 16.04 2.54
N CYS A 282 -33.40 17.34 2.39
CA CYS A 282 -34.32 18.26 1.74
C CYS A 282 -33.71 18.75 0.42
N ASN A 283 -34.55 19.15 -0.54
CA ASN A 283 -34.06 19.86 -1.72
C ASN A 283 -33.44 21.17 -1.27
N ALA A 284 -32.27 21.52 -1.80
CA ALA A 284 -31.65 22.80 -1.49
C ALA A 284 -32.55 23.95 -1.99
N ASP A 285 -32.66 25.00 -1.17
CA ASP A 285 -33.47 26.17 -1.49
C ASP A 285 -32.94 26.89 -2.75
N ALA A 286 -33.85 27.50 -3.52
CA ALA A 286 -33.53 28.28 -4.71
C ALA A 286 -32.46 29.36 -4.43
N SER A 287 -32.49 29.96 -3.23
CA SER A 287 -31.49 30.93 -2.76
C SER A 287 -30.05 30.39 -2.74
N LEU A 288 -29.87 29.09 -2.52
CA LEU A 288 -28.56 28.43 -2.51
C LEU A 288 -28.11 28.03 -3.92
N ILE A 289 -29.05 27.78 -4.84
CA ILE A 289 -28.78 27.24 -6.17
C ILE A 289 -28.65 28.36 -7.22
N ASP A 290 -29.53 29.36 -7.18
CA ASP A 290 -29.76 30.28 -8.30
C ASP A 290 -28.90 31.54 -8.23
N TYR A 291 -28.34 31.85 -7.06
CA TYR A 291 -27.57 33.08 -6.86
C TYR A 291 -26.07 32.80 -6.71
N ASN A 292 -25.28 33.40 -7.59
CA ASN A 292 -23.82 33.26 -7.58
C ASN A 292 -23.15 34.11 -6.49
N SER A 293 -23.78 35.22 -6.10
CA SER A 293 -23.28 36.13 -5.07
C SER A 293 -24.40 36.52 -4.12
N GLU A 294 -24.02 36.88 -2.89
CA GLU A 294 -24.97 37.46 -1.94
C GLU A 294 -25.57 38.76 -2.50
N TYR A 295 -24.78 39.56 -3.23
CA TYR A 295 -25.27 40.77 -3.88
C TYR A 295 -26.43 40.50 -4.85
N HIS A 296 -26.36 39.45 -5.67
CA HIS A 296 -27.45 39.09 -6.58
C HIS A 296 -28.71 38.69 -5.82
N TYR A 297 -28.57 37.88 -4.77
CA TYR A 297 -29.69 37.49 -3.91
C TYR A 297 -30.38 38.70 -3.28
N ILE A 298 -29.59 39.65 -2.75
CA ILE A 298 -30.10 40.87 -2.12
C ILE A 298 -30.83 41.74 -3.16
N PHE A 299 -30.22 41.97 -4.33
CA PHE A 299 -30.83 42.75 -5.40
C PHE A 299 -32.15 42.14 -5.83
N ASP A 300 -32.17 40.83 -6.15
CA ASP A 300 -33.38 40.14 -6.60
C ASP A 300 -34.49 40.13 -5.55
N THR A 301 -34.13 39.85 -4.29
CA THR A 301 -35.08 39.88 -3.18
C THR A 301 -35.74 41.25 -3.07
N LEU A 302 -34.95 42.33 -3.04
CA LEU A 302 -35.49 43.69 -2.97
C LEU A 302 -36.29 44.05 -4.22
N TYR A 303 -35.85 43.61 -5.40
CA TYR A 303 -36.52 43.88 -6.67
C TYR A 303 -37.91 43.24 -6.73
N LYS A 304 -38.05 42.00 -6.26
CA LYS A 304 -39.36 41.34 -6.11
C LYS A 304 -40.29 42.09 -5.15
N HIS A 305 -39.73 42.62 -4.04
CA HIS A 305 -40.49 43.40 -3.06
C HIS A 305 -40.84 44.82 -3.52
N LYS A 306 -40.14 45.37 -4.51
CA LYS A 306 -40.48 46.65 -5.15
C LYS A 306 -41.87 46.60 -5.81
N GLU A 307 -42.22 45.47 -6.41
CA GLU A 307 -43.48 45.28 -7.14
C GLU A 307 -44.63 44.78 -6.23
N HIS A 308 -44.35 44.50 -4.95
CA HIS A 308 -45.37 44.08 -3.99
C HIS A 308 -46.03 45.30 -3.31
N PRO A 309 -47.37 45.40 -3.32
CA PRO A 309 -48.08 46.59 -2.86
C PRO A 309 -48.00 46.82 -1.34
N ARG A 310 -47.72 45.78 -0.55
CA ARG A 310 -47.46 45.88 0.91
C ARG A 310 -46.51 44.79 1.37
N LEU A 311 -45.56 45.18 2.22
CA LEU A 311 -44.68 44.26 2.93
C LEU A 311 -45.39 43.73 4.19
N THR A 312 -45.16 42.47 4.55
CA THR A 312 -45.46 42.00 5.91
C THR A 312 -44.49 42.64 6.91
N ARG A 313 -44.83 42.57 8.21
CA ARG A 313 -43.94 43.09 9.27
C ARG A 313 -42.55 42.48 9.21
N GLU A 314 -42.45 41.17 8.99
CA GLU A 314 -41.17 40.45 8.86
C GLU A 314 -40.39 40.90 7.61
N GLN A 315 -41.07 40.98 6.46
CA GLN A 315 -40.46 41.46 5.21
C GLN A 315 -39.95 42.89 5.35
N ALA A 316 -40.68 43.76 6.05
CA ALA A 316 -40.27 45.15 6.26
C ALA A 316 -38.94 45.24 7.03
N PHE A 317 -38.73 44.43 8.08
CA PHE A 317 -37.45 44.37 8.80
C PHE A 317 -36.31 43.78 7.96
N LEU A 318 -36.60 42.72 7.20
CA LEU A 318 -35.62 42.11 6.31
C LEU A 318 -35.18 43.11 5.22
N THR A 319 -36.12 43.71 4.51
CA THR A 319 -35.86 44.63 3.40
C THR A 319 -35.11 45.89 3.83
N ALA A 320 -35.31 46.43 5.04
CA ALA A 320 -34.51 47.55 5.54
C ALA A 320 -33.02 47.20 5.70
N ASN A 321 -32.72 46.04 6.28
CA ASN A 321 -31.36 45.52 6.40
C ASN A 321 -30.72 45.26 5.03
N LEU A 322 -31.48 44.60 4.14
CA LEU A 322 -31.04 44.29 2.79
C LEU A 322 -30.79 45.55 1.96
N SER A 323 -31.64 46.57 2.10
CA SER A 323 -31.53 47.86 1.39
C SER A 323 -30.22 48.56 1.71
N ARG A 324 -29.84 48.59 3.00
CA ARG A 324 -28.53 49.11 3.40
C ARG A 324 -27.40 48.34 2.75
N LYS A 325 -27.43 47.02 2.86
CA LYS A 325 -26.36 46.15 2.37
C LYS A 325 -26.21 46.24 0.85
N LEU A 326 -27.33 46.41 0.12
CA LEU A 326 -27.33 46.65 -1.32
C LEU A 326 -26.62 47.96 -1.67
N LEU A 327 -27.02 49.07 -1.03
CA LEU A 327 -26.43 50.39 -1.26
C LEU A 327 -24.95 50.44 -0.89
N GLU A 328 -24.59 49.93 0.29
CA GLU A 328 -23.18 49.86 0.72
C GLU A 328 -22.36 49.06 -0.29
N SER A 329 -22.84 47.89 -0.72
CA SER A 329 -22.13 47.07 -1.70
C SER A 329 -21.96 47.80 -3.03
N PHE A 330 -23.06 48.30 -3.60
CA PHE A 330 -23.08 49.00 -4.90
C PHE A 330 -22.19 50.25 -4.89
N LEU A 331 -22.34 51.11 -3.88
CA LEU A 331 -21.61 52.37 -3.81
C LEU A 331 -20.13 52.16 -3.50
N ASN A 332 -19.75 51.17 -2.68
CA ASN A 332 -18.34 50.83 -2.45
C ASN A 332 -17.65 50.38 -3.76
N PHE A 333 -18.34 49.63 -4.61
CA PHE A 333 -17.82 49.25 -5.93
C PHE A 333 -17.71 50.46 -6.88
N LYS A 334 -18.74 51.32 -6.92
CA LYS A 334 -18.79 52.48 -7.82
C LYS A 334 -17.84 53.61 -7.42
N TYR A 335 -17.68 53.84 -6.12
CA TYR A 335 -16.93 54.96 -5.54
C TYR A 335 -15.89 54.49 -4.49
N PRO A 336 -14.90 53.68 -4.87
CA PRO A 336 -13.98 53.02 -3.92
C PRO A 336 -13.09 53.97 -3.12
N LYS A 337 -12.98 55.25 -3.53
CA LYS A 337 -12.21 56.29 -2.81
C LYS A 337 -12.81 56.65 -1.45
N HIS A 338 -14.10 56.44 -1.26
CA HIS A 338 -14.83 56.77 -0.02
C HIS A 338 -15.27 55.52 0.74
N ARG A 339 -14.57 54.39 0.51
CA ARG A 339 -14.92 53.11 1.12
C ARG A 339 -15.04 53.21 2.64
N SER A 340 -15.96 52.44 3.20
CA SER A 340 -16.23 52.35 4.65
C SER A 340 -16.92 53.56 5.30
N ASP A 341 -17.28 54.61 4.54
CA ASP A 341 -18.15 55.70 5.03
C ASP A 341 -19.39 55.82 4.13
N LEU A 342 -20.50 55.22 4.58
CA LEU A 342 -21.76 55.23 3.84
C LEU A 342 -22.28 56.65 3.59
N SER A 343 -22.10 57.58 4.54
CA SER A 343 -22.58 58.96 4.36
C SER A 343 -21.84 59.64 3.21
N GLN A 344 -20.51 59.53 3.19
CA GLN A 344 -19.70 60.09 2.11
C GLN A 344 -19.99 59.42 0.76
N LEU A 345 -20.18 58.11 0.75
CA LEU A 345 -20.56 57.37 -0.46
C LEU A 345 -21.88 57.88 -1.03
N MET A 346 -22.89 58.07 -0.17
CA MET A 346 -24.20 58.59 -0.56
C MET A 346 -24.11 60.05 -1.04
N ASP A 347 -23.30 60.89 -0.39
CA ASP A 347 -23.09 62.28 -0.81
C ASP A 347 -22.44 62.38 -2.19
N VAL A 348 -21.41 61.57 -2.44
CA VAL A 348 -20.69 61.58 -3.73
C VAL A 348 -21.59 61.03 -4.85
N ALA A 349 -22.36 59.97 -4.57
CA ALA A 349 -23.29 59.39 -5.53
C ALA A 349 -24.44 60.34 -5.88
N ALA A 350 -24.94 61.11 -4.91
CA ALA A 350 -26.06 62.03 -5.13
C ALA A 350 -25.68 63.33 -5.88
N LYS A 351 -24.39 63.72 -5.93
CA LYS A 351 -23.96 65.02 -6.52
C LYS A 351 -24.40 65.28 -7.95
N ASN A 352 -24.56 64.23 -8.76
CA ASN A 352 -24.91 64.32 -10.17
C ASN A 352 -26.30 63.74 -10.48
N CYS A 353 -27.10 63.45 -9.45
CA CYS A 353 -28.46 62.94 -9.62
C CYS A 353 -29.45 64.10 -9.79
N VAL A 354 -30.37 63.97 -10.73
CA VAL A 354 -31.47 64.89 -11.02
C VAL A 354 -32.81 64.33 -10.54
N VAL A 355 -33.02 63.01 -10.66
CA VAL A 355 -34.26 62.31 -10.29
C VAL A 355 -34.25 61.91 -8.81
N PHE A 356 -33.10 61.49 -8.30
CA PHE A 356 -32.85 61.23 -6.89
C PHE A 356 -32.35 62.49 -6.19
N ASP A 357 -33.28 63.29 -5.66
CA ASP A 357 -32.99 64.57 -5.02
C ASP A 357 -32.44 64.44 -3.59
N SER A 358 -32.00 65.57 -3.02
CA SER A 358 -31.49 65.62 -1.65
C SER A 358 -32.50 65.14 -0.60
N ASN A 359 -33.81 65.31 -0.85
CA ASN A 359 -34.85 64.86 0.06
C ASN A 359 -34.97 63.33 0.08
N LYS A 360 -34.98 62.70 -1.09
CA LYS A 360 -34.95 61.22 -1.21
C LYS A 360 -33.68 60.65 -0.60
N LYS A 361 -32.52 61.29 -0.81
CA LYS A 361 -31.26 60.90 -0.17
C LYS A 361 -31.37 60.88 1.35
N GLU A 362 -31.84 61.97 1.96
CA GLU A 362 -32.00 62.05 3.41
C GLU A 362 -33.03 61.02 3.92
N LYS A 363 -34.15 60.86 3.21
CA LYS A 363 -35.18 59.85 3.52
C LYS A 363 -34.59 58.43 3.53
N VAL A 364 -33.92 58.03 2.46
CA VAL A 364 -33.28 56.72 2.32
C VAL A 364 -32.22 56.53 3.41
N TYR A 365 -31.34 57.51 3.63
CA TYR A 365 -30.29 57.45 4.64
C TYR A 365 -30.85 57.28 6.06
N ARG A 366 -31.91 58.02 6.41
CA ARG A 366 -32.57 57.92 7.72
C ARG A 366 -33.25 56.58 7.89
N PHE A 367 -33.97 56.10 6.88
CA PHE A 367 -34.67 54.82 6.91
C PHE A 367 -33.68 53.68 7.13
N ILE A 368 -32.64 53.58 6.30
CA ILE A 368 -31.67 52.49 6.42
C ILE A 368 -30.90 52.57 7.75
N ASN A 369 -30.44 53.74 8.18
CA ASN A 369 -29.71 53.83 9.46
C ASN A 369 -30.58 53.53 10.67
N LYS A 370 -31.85 53.98 10.67
CA LYS A 370 -32.75 53.75 11.80
C LYS A 370 -33.14 52.28 11.92
N TYR A 371 -33.43 51.62 10.81
CA TYR A 371 -34.03 50.29 10.82
C TYR A 371 -33.06 49.15 10.52
N SER A 372 -31.81 49.44 10.12
CA SER A 372 -30.77 48.43 9.91
C SER A 372 -29.77 48.28 11.06
N HIS A 373 -29.87 49.12 12.10
CA HIS A 373 -28.99 49.05 13.27
C HIS A 373 -29.80 48.62 14.48
N SER A 374 -29.48 47.44 15.02
CA SER A 374 -30.06 46.93 16.28
C SER A 374 -29.62 47.69 17.53
N ALA A 375 -28.98 48.85 17.38
CA ALA A 375 -28.39 49.62 18.48
C ALA A 375 -29.44 50.24 19.40
N VAL A 376 -30.68 50.40 18.95
CA VAL A 376 -31.78 50.91 19.76
C VAL A 376 -32.98 49.98 19.62
N ILE A 377 -33.27 49.20 20.67
CA ILE A 377 -34.55 48.47 20.78
C ILE A 377 -35.59 49.51 21.21
N GLU A 378 -36.12 50.28 20.26
CA GLU A 378 -37.28 51.13 20.51
C GLU A 378 -38.53 50.24 20.55
N MET A 379 -39.22 50.19 21.69
CA MET A 379 -40.44 49.41 21.91
C MET A 379 -41.73 50.15 21.46
N ASN A 380 -41.66 50.94 20.40
CA ASN A 380 -42.84 51.65 19.88
C ASN A 380 -43.56 50.80 18.81
N GLU A 381 -44.87 50.61 18.97
CA GLU A 381 -45.71 49.84 18.04
C GLU A 381 -45.70 50.44 16.61
N ASP A 382 -45.53 51.75 16.49
CA ASP A 382 -45.49 52.53 15.24
C ASP A 382 -44.31 52.19 14.32
N ILE A 383 -43.26 51.52 14.82
CA ILE A 383 -42.08 51.19 14.01
C ILE A 383 -42.47 50.29 12.86
N ALA A 384 -43.28 49.27 13.12
CA ALA A 384 -43.69 48.32 12.10
C ALA A 384 -44.63 48.96 11.07
N GLU A 385 -45.53 49.85 11.49
CA GLU A 385 -46.41 50.56 10.56
C GLU A 385 -45.63 51.49 9.63
N ASN A 386 -44.65 52.23 10.17
CA ASN A 386 -43.76 53.07 9.37
C ASN A 386 -42.87 52.24 8.43
N LEU A 387 -42.35 51.10 8.90
CA LEU A 387 -41.51 50.21 8.10
C LEU A 387 -42.29 49.56 6.96
N ILE A 388 -43.53 49.15 7.22
CA ILE A 388 -44.45 48.55 6.24
C ILE A 388 -44.92 49.62 5.23
N GLY A 389 -45.25 50.82 5.70
CA GLY A 389 -45.77 51.91 4.87
C GLY A 389 -44.72 52.56 3.98
N GLU A 390 -43.50 52.79 4.50
CA GLU A 390 -42.43 53.46 3.76
C GLU A 390 -41.44 52.50 3.09
N GLY A 391 -41.39 51.23 3.49
CA GLY A 391 -40.43 50.25 2.98
C GLY A 391 -40.48 50.09 1.46
N THR A 392 -41.67 49.90 0.88
CA THR A 392 -41.83 49.78 -0.58
C THR A 392 -41.37 51.05 -1.32
N ASN A 393 -41.69 52.23 -0.78
CA ASN A 393 -41.28 53.51 -1.37
C ASN A 393 -39.76 53.68 -1.34
N VAL A 394 -39.14 53.36 -0.21
CA VAL A 394 -37.67 53.44 -0.05
C VAL A 394 -36.97 52.45 -0.97
N ILE A 395 -37.47 51.23 -1.13
CA ILE A 395 -36.94 50.26 -2.10
C ILE A 395 -37.03 50.83 -3.52
N GLY A 396 -38.17 51.42 -3.89
CA GLY A 396 -38.36 52.09 -5.18
C GLY A 396 -37.36 53.23 -5.40
N ASP A 397 -37.20 54.11 -4.41
CA ASP A 397 -36.24 55.22 -4.44
C ASP A 397 -34.79 54.71 -4.58
N ILE A 398 -34.43 53.59 -3.94
CA ILE A 398 -33.12 52.96 -4.05
C ILE A 398 -32.87 52.46 -5.47
N PHE A 399 -33.82 51.77 -6.09
CA PHE A 399 -33.64 51.28 -7.46
C PHE A 399 -33.61 52.41 -8.49
N LEU A 400 -34.43 53.45 -8.31
CA LEU A 400 -34.34 54.68 -9.13
C LEU A 400 -32.96 55.31 -9.01
N TRP A 401 -32.39 55.32 -7.81
CA TRP A 401 -31.05 55.86 -7.60
C TRP A 401 -29.96 55.02 -8.25
N ILE A 402 -30.01 53.69 -8.12
CA ILE A 402 -29.08 52.78 -8.78
C ILE A 402 -29.15 52.94 -10.30
N GLU A 403 -30.36 53.04 -10.87
CA GLU A 403 -30.57 53.28 -12.31
C GLU A 403 -29.98 54.62 -12.77
N GLU A 404 -30.16 55.69 -11.99
CA GLU A 404 -29.63 57.01 -12.32
C GLU A 404 -28.10 57.07 -12.23
N VAL A 405 -27.51 56.41 -11.23
CA VAL A 405 -26.05 56.36 -11.01
C VAL A 405 -25.37 55.43 -12.03
N ASP A 406 -26.00 54.32 -12.39
CA ASP A 406 -25.47 53.34 -13.34
C ASP A 406 -26.58 52.55 -14.03
N LYS A 407 -27.14 53.14 -15.09
CA LYS A 407 -28.21 52.53 -15.87
C LYS A 407 -27.82 51.18 -16.48
N VAL A 408 -26.58 51.05 -16.95
CA VAL A 408 -26.10 49.81 -17.57
C VAL A 408 -26.09 48.67 -16.56
N HIS A 409 -25.53 48.90 -15.36
CA HIS A 409 -25.55 47.92 -14.28
C HIS A 409 -26.98 47.56 -13.87
N TYR A 410 -27.85 48.55 -13.70
CA TYR A 410 -29.26 48.33 -13.35
C TYR A 410 -29.98 47.46 -14.38
N ASP A 411 -29.90 47.80 -15.67
CA ASP A 411 -30.59 47.08 -16.75
C ASP A 411 -30.08 45.62 -16.85
N GLU A 412 -28.77 45.38 -16.71
CA GLU A 412 -28.19 44.03 -16.68
C GLU A 412 -28.69 43.21 -15.48
N MET A 413 -28.71 43.81 -14.27
CA MET A 413 -29.20 43.15 -13.06
C MET A 413 -30.70 42.81 -13.15
N VAL A 414 -31.52 43.71 -13.67
CA VAL A 414 -32.95 43.46 -13.92
C VAL A 414 -33.14 42.31 -14.89
N SER A 415 -32.33 42.23 -15.95
CA SER A 415 -32.39 41.14 -16.93
C SER A 415 -32.10 39.76 -16.31
N VAL A 416 -31.26 39.71 -15.26
CA VAL A 416 -30.96 38.49 -14.50
C VAL A 416 -32.14 38.11 -13.61
N CYS A 417 -32.74 39.08 -12.91
CA CYS A 417 -33.93 38.86 -12.06
C CYS A 417 -35.15 38.36 -12.85
N GLN A 418 -35.29 38.74 -14.12
CA GLN A 418 -36.41 38.33 -14.98
C GLN A 418 -36.20 36.98 -15.71
N LYS A 419 -34.98 36.43 -15.70
CA LYS A 419 -34.63 35.15 -16.35
C LYS A 419 -34.71 33.95 -15.40
N ASN A 420 -34.68 34.20 -14.10
CA ASN A 420 -34.90 33.22 -13.04
C ASN A 420 -36.38 33.22 -12.66
#